data_AF-A0A0L8AFP7-F1
#
_entry.id   AF-A0A0L8AFP7-F1
#
_cell.length_a   1.000
_cell.length_b   1.000
_cell.length_c   1.000
_cell.angle_alpha   90.00
_cell.angle_beta   90.00
_cell.angle_gamma   90.00
#
_symmetry.space_group_name_H-M   'P 1'
#
loop_
_entity.id
_entity.type
_entity.pdbx_description
1 polymer ?
#
loop_
_entity_poly.entity_id
_entity_poly.type
_entity_poly.pdbx_seq_one_letter_code
_entity_poly.pdbx_strand_id
1 'polypeptide(L)'
;MSRAAVLVGLAVVCLVVTATAAEWTSRVRAGIASLRRSSTLRTLGADEHMALAPVRALTGCDHDDQVKRLHGAFTGGAWRNSFPVGDGFLGGIPVLVPRQAWPYLSEDNEADVVLDDHVAMVVRLNGFSIAAARPDAATSRVCGERLETPEEISMRRGPGLRPSPLLIAALALWAATGVPGLLAMPLLAIAGLAAWQGFPRRNGPATAQRVLRVRGRLRAYQRTAQTSRVWLLGNDRRVQLPENWEHAAAFSRGRSMLLDVRACDGAVLGAGTAWCLASDRRRYPPTGAFWQLAWLGLLLCVLVFGAAWMPWSQRLEPGWPLASGWQAVALLALGWHAVRFVVCMVQFLRRSEALDADIAQRPDPWH
;
A
#
# COMPACT_ATOMS: atom_id res chain seq x y z
N MET A 1 -31.44 21.66 18.40
CA MET A 1 -31.49 20.20 18.66
C MET A 1 -30.47 19.87 19.75
N SER A 2 -30.83 19.08 20.76
CA SER A 2 -29.89 18.69 21.82
C SER A 2 -28.80 17.77 21.27
N ARG A 3 -27.57 17.86 21.80
CA ARG A 3 -26.44 16.98 21.41
C ARG A 3 -26.80 15.49 21.54
N ALA A 4 -27.64 15.14 22.52
CA ALA A 4 -28.16 13.79 22.71
C ALA A 4 -29.02 13.31 21.53
N ALA A 5 -29.91 14.16 20.99
CA ALA A 5 -30.75 13.79 19.84
C ALA A 5 -29.92 13.54 18.57
N VAL A 6 -28.84 14.29 18.35
CA VAL A 6 -27.92 14.08 17.23
C VAL A 6 -27.15 12.77 17.37
N LEU A 7 -26.67 12.44 18.57
CA LEU A 7 -25.96 11.18 18.83
C LEU A 7 -26.85 9.96 18.66
N VAL A 8 -28.10 10.02 19.16
CA VAL A 8 -29.08 8.95 18.96
C VAL A 8 -29.42 8.80 17.47
N GLY A 9 -29.64 9.90 16.75
CA GLY A 9 -29.86 9.86 15.30
C GLY A 9 -28.70 9.21 14.54
N LEU A 10 -27.45 9.57 14.87
CA LEU A 10 -26.27 8.99 14.25
C LEU A 10 -26.11 7.50 14.58
N ALA A 11 -26.39 7.09 15.82
CA ALA A 11 -26.35 5.69 16.24
C ALA A 11 -27.37 4.84 15.47
N VAL A 12 -28.59 5.34 15.28
CA VAL A 12 -29.63 4.65 14.48
C VAL A 12 -29.19 4.53 13.02
N VAL A 13 -28.64 5.59 12.42
CA VAL A 13 -28.12 5.54 11.05
C VAL A 13 -26.98 4.52 10.93
N CYS A 14 -26.02 4.53 11.86
CA CYS A 14 -24.94 3.53 11.88
C CYS A 14 -25.48 2.10 12.03
N LEU A 15 -26.51 1.89 12.85
CA LEU A 15 -27.11 0.57 13.04
C LEU A 15 -27.84 0.09 11.77
N VAL A 16 -28.59 0.97 11.10
CA VAL A 16 -29.25 0.64 9.83
C VAL A 16 -28.22 0.34 8.73
N VAL A 17 -27.16 1.15 8.63
CA VAL A 17 -26.08 0.93 7.64
C VAL A 17 -25.34 -0.39 7.91
N THR A 18 -25.04 -0.70 9.17
CA THR A 18 -24.35 -1.96 9.53
C THR A 18 -25.24 -3.17 9.32
N ALA A 19 -26.53 -3.10 9.68
CA ALA A 19 -27.48 -4.18 9.45
C ALA A 19 -27.70 -4.46 7.96
N THR A 20 -27.91 -3.42 7.16
CA THR A 20 -28.07 -3.56 5.70
C THR A 20 -26.81 -4.07 5.02
N ALA A 21 -25.63 -3.61 5.45
CA ALA A 21 -24.35 -4.14 4.98
C ALA A 21 -24.18 -5.62 5.36
N ALA A 22 -24.49 -5.99 6.61
CA ALA A 22 -24.40 -7.37 7.07
C ALA A 22 -25.34 -8.30 6.28
N GLU A 23 -26.59 -7.89 6.09
CA GLU A 23 -27.56 -8.64 5.29
C GLU A 23 -27.08 -8.80 3.85
N TRP A 24 -26.61 -7.73 3.21
CA TRP A 24 -26.05 -7.78 1.86
C TRP A 24 -24.86 -8.75 1.78
N THR A 25 -23.90 -8.69 2.72
CA THR A 25 -22.77 -9.63 2.73
C THR A 25 -23.19 -11.07 2.95
N SER A 26 -24.28 -11.30 3.70
CA SER A 26 -24.84 -12.64 3.93
C SER A 26 -25.44 -13.19 2.64
N ARG A 27 -26.24 -12.39 1.94
CA ARG A 27 -26.83 -12.77 0.64
C ARG A 27 -25.75 -13.08 -0.41
N VAL A 28 -24.71 -12.25 -0.50
CA VAL A 28 -23.57 -12.48 -1.40
C VAL A 28 -22.85 -13.79 -1.08
N ARG A 29 -22.54 -14.03 0.20
CA ARG A 29 -21.88 -15.28 0.64
C ARG A 29 -22.74 -16.50 0.35
N ALA A 30 -24.05 -16.42 0.60
CA ALA A 30 -24.99 -17.48 0.30
C ALA A 30 -25.07 -17.76 -1.21
N GLY A 31 -25.10 -16.71 -2.05
CA GLY A 31 -25.08 -16.83 -3.51
C GLY A 31 -23.82 -17.49 -4.05
N ILE A 32 -22.64 -17.03 -3.61
CA ILE A 32 -21.35 -17.65 -3.97
C ILE A 32 -21.27 -19.10 -3.49
N ALA A 33 -21.71 -19.41 -2.27
CA ALA A 33 -21.73 -20.77 -1.74
C ALA A 33 -22.71 -21.69 -2.50
N SER A 34 -23.85 -21.15 -2.93
CA SER A 34 -24.81 -21.85 -3.79
C SER A 34 -24.16 -22.19 -5.14
N LEU A 35 -23.54 -21.20 -5.79
CA LEU A 35 -22.87 -21.39 -7.06
C LEU A 35 -21.69 -22.36 -6.93
N ARG A 36 -20.90 -22.29 -5.84
CA ARG A 36 -19.80 -23.24 -5.61
C ARG A 36 -20.28 -24.69 -5.52
N ARG A 37 -21.47 -24.92 -4.96
CA ARG A 37 -22.12 -26.25 -4.88
C ARG A 37 -22.80 -26.68 -6.17
N SER A 38 -23.01 -25.78 -7.13
CA SER A 38 -23.62 -26.13 -8.41
C SER A 38 -22.72 -27.05 -9.22
N SER A 39 -23.31 -27.79 -10.15
CA SER A 39 -22.60 -28.73 -11.02
C SER A 39 -21.54 -28.00 -11.84
N THR A 40 -20.32 -28.52 -11.81
CA THR A 40 -19.24 -28.07 -12.70
C THR A 40 -19.56 -28.49 -14.12
N LEU A 41 -19.65 -27.52 -15.02
CA LEU A 41 -19.99 -27.74 -16.43
C LEU A 41 -18.81 -28.40 -17.15
N ARG A 42 -17.60 -27.89 -16.89
CA ARG A 42 -16.34 -28.38 -17.45
C ARG A 42 -15.15 -27.74 -16.71
N THR A 43 -13.95 -28.17 -17.05
CA THR A 43 -12.71 -27.49 -16.64
C THR A 43 -12.35 -26.37 -17.61
N LEU A 44 -11.63 -25.37 -17.10
CA LEU A 44 -11.15 -24.22 -17.86
C LEU A 44 -10.12 -24.67 -18.92
N GLY A 45 -10.26 -24.21 -20.16
CA GLY A 45 -9.32 -24.52 -21.24
C GLY A 45 -8.02 -23.72 -21.14
N ALA A 46 -6.95 -24.16 -21.80
CA ALA A 46 -5.66 -23.46 -21.80
C ALA A 46 -5.77 -22.03 -22.36
N ASP A 47 -6.53 -21.84 -23.44
CA ASP A 47 -6.74 -20.53 -24.07
C ASP A 47 -7.52 -19.58 -23.17
N GLU A 48 -8.52 -20.09 -22.45
CA GLU A 48 -9.30 -19.32 -21.49
C GLU A 48 -8.45 -18.95 -20.26
N HIS A 49 -7.62 -19.88 -19.80
CA HIS A 49 -6.69 -19.64 -18.70
C HIS A 49 -5.66 -18.54 -19.06
N MET A 50 -5.15 -18.54 -20.29
CA MET A 50 -4.32 -17.44 -20.80
C MET A 50 -5.08 -16.13 -20.92
N ALA A 51 -6.32 -16.17 -21.42
CA ALA A 51 -7.15 -14.98 -21.59
C ALA A 51 -7.62 -14.35 -20.26
N LEU A 52 -7.68 -15.12 -19.17
CA LEU A 52 -7.96 -14.64 -17.81
C LEU A 52 -6.72 -14.12 -17.08
N ALA A 53 -5.50 -14.39 -17.56
CA ALA A 53 -4.27 -13.90 -16.92
C ALA A 53 -4.27 -12.38 -16.68
N PRO A 54 -4.75 -11.53 -17.62
CA PRO A 54 -4.88 -10.09 -17.40
C PRO A 54 -5.87 -9.70 -16.31
N VAL A 55 -7.00 -10.41 -16.23
CA VAL A 55 -8.03 -10.15 -15.22
C VAL A 55 -7.46 -10.45 -13.84
N ARG A 56 -6.82 -11.62 -13.67
CA ARG A 56 -6.12 -12.01 -12.43
C ARG A 56 -5.02 -11.02 -12.05
N ALA A 57 -4.19 -10.61 -13.01
CA ALA A 57 -3.12 -9.65 -12.74
C ALA A 57 -3.67 -8.29 -12.27
N LEU A 58 -4.83 -7.85 -12.76
CA LEU A 58 -5.45 -6.58 -12.38
C LEU A 58 -6.17 -6.63 -11.04
N THR A 59 -6.94 -7.68 -10.81
CA THR A 59 -7.83 -7.77 -9.63
C THR A 59 -7.15 -8.45 -8.46
N GLY A 60 -6.12 -9.27 -8.71
CA GLY A 60 -5.46 -10.09 -7.69
C GLY A 60 -6.30 -11.29 -7.23
N CYS A 61 -7.45 -11.53 -7.87
CA CYS A 61 -8.34 -12.65 -7.57
C CYS A 61 -7.74 -13.95 -8.10
N ASP A 62 -7.74 -14.99 -7.27
CA ASP A 62 -7.25 -16.32 -7.61
C ASP A 62 -8.46 -17.26 -7.76
N HIS A 63 -8.78 -17.64 -8.98
CA HIS A 63 -9.97 -18.41 -9.28
C HIS A 63 -9.65 -19.90 -9.41
N ASP A 64 -10.65 -20.75 -9.19
CA ASP A 64 -10.57 -22.17 -9.54
C ASP A 64 -10.60 -22.40 -11.06
N ASP A 65 -10.31 -23.64 -11.47
CA ASP A 65 -10.40 -24.07 -12.87
C ASP A 65 -11.79 -24.66 -13.20
N GLN A 66 -12.77 -24.56 -12.30
CA GLN A 66 -14.09 -25.17 -12.46
C GLN A 66 -15.05 -24.17 -13.09
N VAL A 67 -15.38 -24.38 -14.36
CA VAL A 67 -16.36 -23.55 -15.06
C VAL A 67 -17.76 -23.95 -14.63
N LYS A 68 -18.53 -22.98 -14.15
CA LYS A 68 -19.89 -23.13 -13.66
C LYS A 68 -20.82 -22.19 -14.41
N ARG A 69 -22.08 -22.60 -14.53
CA ARG A 69 -23.10 -21.80 -15.20
C ARG A 69 -23.78 -20.87 -14.22
N LEU A 70 -23.92 -19.61 -14.61
CA LEU A 70 -24.62 -18.56 -13.89
C LEU A 70 -25.64 -17.91 -14.82
N HIS A 71 -26.84 -17.68 -14.31
CA HIS A 71 -27.94 -17.13 -15.06
C HIS A 71 -28.61 -15.98 -14.32
N GLY A 72 -29.14 -15.02 -15.07
CA GLY A 72 -30.02 -13.97 -14.56
C GLY A 72 -29.68 -12.58 -15.07
N ALA A 73 -30.39 -11.60 -14.50
CA ALA A 73 -30.21 -10.20 -14.86
C ALA A 73 -28.87 -9.65 -14.37
N PHE A 74 -28.25 -8.82 -15.21
CA PHE A 74 -27.11 -8.02 -14.84
C PHE A 74 -27.58 -6.72 -14.18
N THR A 75 -27.15 -6.48 -12.95
CA THR A 75 -27.56 -5.33 -12.15
C THR A 75 -26.36 -4.66 -11.50
N GLY A 76 -26.45 -3.34 -11.39
CA GLY A 76 -25.33 -2.53 -10.93
C GLY A 76 -24.13 -2.61 -11.87
N GLY A 77 -23.00 -2.11 -11.36
CA GLY A 77 -21.73 -2.10 -12.07
C GLY A 77 -21.30 -0.71 -12.53
N ALA A 78 -20.03 -0.41 -12.27
CA ALA A 78 -19.43 0.84 -12.69
C ALA A 78 -18.47 0.56 -13.83
N TRP A 79 -18.92 0.86 -15.05
CA TRP A 79 -18.02 0.87 -16.20
C TRP A 79 -17.30 2.21 -16.30
N ARG A 80 -15.97 2.19 -16.33
CA ARG A 80 -15.14 3.34 -16.70
C ARG A 80 -14.24 2.97 -17.85
N ASN A 81 -14.18 3.82 -18.86
CA ASN A 81 -13.37 3.62 -20.08
C ASN A 81 -11.89 3.32 -19.80
N SER A 82 -11.37 3.71 -18.63
CA SER A 82 -9.98 3.54 -18.23
C SER A 82 -9.63 2.18 -17.61
N PHE A 83 -10.59 1.30 -17.30
CA PHE A 83 -10.33 0.01 -16.66
C PHE A 83 -10.93 -1.15 -17.50
N PRO A 84 -10.17 -2.21 -17.81
CA PRO A 84 -10.55 -3.21 -18.81
C PRO A 84 -11.49 -4.30 -18.27
N VAL A 85 -11.84 -4.23 -16.97
CA VAL A 85 -12.74 -5.17 -16.29
C VAL A 85 -13.76 -4.36 -15.51
N GLY A 86 -15.04 -4.56 -15.80
CA GLY A 86 -16.12 -4.00 -14.99
C GLY A 86 -16.49 -4.92 -13.83
N ASP A 87 -17.03 -4.35 -12.77
CA ASP A 87 -17.74 -5.07 -11.72
C ASP A 87 -19.25 -4.98 -11.95
N GLY A 88 -20.00 -5.88 -11.33
CA GLY A 88 -21.47 -5.85 -11.31
C GLY A 88 -22.03 -7.06 -10.58
N PHE A 89 -23.34 -7.25 -10.66
CA PHE A 89 -24.02 -8.43 -10.14
C PHE A 89 -24.75 -9.15 -11.25
N LEU A 90 -24.55 -10.45 -11.38
CA LEU A 90 -25.29 -11.30 -12.29
C LEU A 90 -26.10 -12.31 -11.48
N GLY A 91 -27.43 -12.25 -11.59
CA GLY A 91 -28.31 -13.08 -10.75
C GLY A 91 -28.10 -12.85 -9.25
N GLY A 92 -27.71 -11.64 -8.85
CA GLY A 92 -27.39 -11.28 -7.47
C GLY A 92 -25.99 -11.72 -6.98
N ILE A 93 -25.18 -12.33 -7.85
CA ILE A 93 -23.81 -12.76 -7.54
C ILE A 93 -22.81 -11.72 -8.07
N PRO A 94 -21.84 -11.26 -7.26
CA PRO A 94 -20.83 -10.32 -7.73
C PRO A 94 -19.97 -10.95 -8.83
N VAL A 95 -19.86 -10.26 -9.95
CA VAL A 95 -19.13 -10.72 -11.14
C VAL A 95 -18.12 -9.68 -11.63
N LEU A 96 -17.01 -10.18 -12.17
CA LEU A 96 -16.04 -9.42 -12.97
C LEU A 96 -16.30 -9.69 -14.45
N VAL A 97 -16.67 -8.64 -15.18
CA VAL A 97 -17.05 -8.71 -16.59
C VAL A 97 -15.98 -8.03 -17.45
N PRO A 98 -15.26 -8.75 -18.33
CA PRO A 98 -14.33 -8.16 -19.27
C PRO A 98 -15.02 -7.07 -20.11
N ARG A 99 -14.35 -5.96 -20.36
CA ARG A 99 -14.91 -4.82 -21.12
C ARG A 99 -15.52 -5.25 -22.45
N GLN A 100 -14.89 -6.19 -23.14
CA GLN A 100 -15.32 -6.69 -24.45
C GLN A 100 -16.63 -7.48 -24.38
N ALA A 101 -17.04 -7.96 -23.20
CA ALA A 101 -18.28 -8.68 -22.98
C ALA A 101 -19.50 -7.76 -22.77
N TRP A 102 -19.27 -6.47 -22.46
CA TRP A 102 -20.36 -5.52 -22.15
C TRP A 102 -21.42 -5.38 -23.26
N PRO A 103 -21.05 -5.33 -24.56
CA PRO A 103 -22.05 -5.28 -25.64
C PRO A 103 -22.94 -6.53 -25.76
N TYR A 104 -22.58 -7.63 -25.09
CA TYR A 104 -23.32 -8.88 -25.12
C TYR A 104 -24.28 -9.03 -23.94
N LEU A 105 -24.34 -8.05 -23.03
CA LEU A 105 -25.27 -8.06 -21.91
C LEU A 105 -26.71 -7.86 -22.39
N SER A 106 -27.62 -8.66 -21.86
CA SER A 106 -29.07 -8.64 -22.08
C SER A 106 -29.81 -8.54 -20.74
N GLU A 107 -31.14 -8.38 -20.78
CA GLU A 107 -31.98 -8.39 -19.58
C GLU A 107 -31.86 -9.71 -18.81
N ASP A 108 -31.70 -10.81 -19.55
CA ASP A 108 -31.47 -12.13 -19.01
C ASP A 108 -30.24 -12.75 -19.68
N ASN A 109 -29.24 -13.14 -18.87
CA ASN A 109 -27.94 -13.55 -19.37
C ASN A 109 -27.63 -14.98 -18.94
N GLU A 110 -26.94 -15.69 -19.82
CA GLU A 110 -26.29 -16.97 -19.52
C GLU A 110 -24.78 -16.76 -19.55
N ALA A 111 -24.12 -16.98 -18.42
CA ALA A 111 -22.68 -16.82 -18.27
C ALA A 111 -22.03 -18.12 -17.80
N ASP A 112 -20.89 -18.44 -18.42
CA ASP A 112 -19.95 -19.41 -17.88
C ASP A 112 -18.92 -18.64 -17.06
N VAL A 113 -18.80 -18.99 -15.78
CA VAL A 113 -17.95 -18.28 -14.82
C VAL A 113 -17.01 -19.24 -14.09
N VAL A 114 -15.86 -18.72 -13.68
CA VAL A 114 -14.97 -19.36 -12.70
C VAL A 114 -15.03 -18.61 -11.38
N LEU A 115 -14.79 -19.29 -10.27
CA LEU A 115 -15.01 -18.72 -8.95
C LEU A 115 -13.71 -18.43 -8.22
N ASP A 116 -13.63 -17.21 -7.69
CA ASP A 116 -12.76 -16.86 -6.55
C ASP A 116 -13.58 -17.00 -5.24
N ASP A 117 -12.97 -16.65 -4.11
CA ASP A 117 -13.61 -16.72 -2.80
C ASP A 117 -14.81 -15.79 -2.63
N HIS A 118 -14.81 -14.64 -3.32
CA HIS A 118 -15.81 -13.59 -3.12
C HIS A 118 -16.43 -13.05 -4.41
N VAL A 119 -15.97 -13.50 -5.58
CA VAL A 119 -16.40 -12.97 -6.87
C VAL A 119 -16.32 -14.05 -7.94
N ALA A 120 -17.19 -13.95 -8.94
CA ALA A 120 -17.16 -14.81 -10.12
C ALA A 120 -16.52 -14.04 -11.31
N MET A 121 -15.68 -14.70 -12.11
CA MET A 121 -15.14 -14.11 -13.33
C MET A 121 -15.83 -14.68 -14.56
N VAL A 122 -16.28 -13.80 -15.45
CA VAL A 122 -16.94 -14.19 -16.69
C VAL A 122 -15.92 -14.72 -17.71
N VAL A 123 -16.09 -15.98 -18.09
CA VAL A 123 -15.34 -16.65 -19.17
C VAL A 123 -16.10 -16.56 -20.48
N ARG A 124 -17.41 -16.85 -20.44
CA ARG A 124 -18.32 -16.70 -21.58
C ARG A 124 -19.59 -16.00 -21.10
N LEU A 125 -20.20 -15.21 -21.96
CA LEU A 125 -21.43 -14.48 -21.65
C LEU A 125 -22.28 -14.40 -22.92
N ASN A 126 -23.41 -15.09 -22.94
CA ASN A 126 -24.28 -15.18 -24.11
C ASN A 126 -23.45 -15.63 -25.34
N GLY A 127 -23.23 -14.73 -26.30
CA GLY A 127 -22.39 -14.97 -27.49
C GLY A 127 -20.89 -14.63 -27.34
N PHE A 128 -20.47 -14.05 -26.21
CA PHE A 128 -19.08 -13.66 -25.95
C PHE A 128 -18.25 -14.82 -25.39
N SER A 129 -16.98 -14.90 -25.80
CA SER A 129 -15.97 -15.76 -25.20
C SER A 129 -14.67 -14.99 -24.97
N ILE A 130 -14.13 -15.07 -23.75
CA ILE A 130 -12.89 -14.37 -23.39
C ILE A 130 -11.68 -14.89 -24.17
N ALA A 131 -11.66 -16.18 -24.53
CA ALA A 131 -10.59 -16.77 -25.34
C ALA A 131 -10.59 -16.24 -26.79
N ALA A 132 -11.76 -15.91 -27.32
CA ALA A 132 -11.89 -15.31 -28.64
C ALA A 132 -11.66 -13.78 -28.63
N ALA A 133 -11.69 -13.16 -27.45
CA ALA A 133 -11.51 -11.72 -27.31
C ALA A 133 -10.05 -11.33 -27.60
N ARG A 134 -9.86 -10.36 -28.50
CA ARG A 134 -8.52 -9.82 -28.76
C ARG A 134 -8.04 -9.06 -27.52
N PRO A 135 -6.88 -9.39 -26.95
CA PRO A 135 -6.38 -8.69 -25.78
C PRO A 135 -6.02 -7.24 -26.13
N ASP A 136 -6.22 -6.32 -25.17
CA ASP A 136 -5.93 -4.90 -25.36
C ASP A 136 -4.42 -4.61 -25.53
N ALA A 137 -3.55 -5.56 -25.16
CA ALA A 137 -2.10 -5.50 -25.29
C ALA A 137 -1.51 -6.91 -25.50
N ALA A 138 -0.32 -6.98 -26.10
CA ALA A 138 0.45 -8.22 -26.17
C ALA A 138 0.95 -8.64 -24.78
N THR A 139 1.15 -9.95 -24.60
CA THR A 139 1.75 -10.52 -23.40
C THR A 139 3.16 -9.98 -23.18
N SER A 140 3.56 -9.94 -21.93
CA SER A 140 4.93 -9.64 -21.56
C SER A 140 5.87 -10.78 -21.98
N ARG A 141 7.10 -10.43 -22.36
CA ARG A 141 8.15 -11.39 -22.72
C ARG A 141 9.26 -11.34 -21.68
N VAL A 142 9.60 -12.49 -21.11
CA VAL A 142 10.80 -12.62 -20.28
C VAL A 142 12.01 -12.66 -21.21
N CYS A 143 12.90 -11.69 -21.04
CA CYS A 143 14.12 -11.52 -21.84
C CYS A 143 15.35 -12.08 -21.13
N GLY A 144 15.28 -12.29 -19.82
CA GLY A 144 16.37 -12.85 -19.04
C GLY A 144 16.03 -12.90 -17.56
N GLU A 145 16.99 -13.39 -16.80
CA GLU A 145 16.86 -13.55 -15.36
C GLU A 145 18.19 -13.20 -14.68
N ARG A 146 18.11 -12.59 -13.51
CA ARG A 146 19.22 -12.41 -12.59
C ARG A 146 18.77 -12.63 -11.15
N LEU A 147 19.72 -12.78 -10.25
CA LEU A 147 19.45 -12.70 -8.82
C LEU A 147 19.50 -11.25 -8.34
N GLU A 148 18.84 -10.99 -7.23
CA GLU A 148 18.96 -9.72 -6.53
C GLU A 148 20.38 -9.44 -6.08
N THR A 149 20.77 -8.17 -6.15
CA THR A 149 22.05 -7.71 -5.60
C THR A 149 21.97 -7.56 -4.08
N PRO A 150 23.10 -7.59 -3.35
CA PRO A 150 23.13 -7.37 -1.91
C PRO A 150 22.47 -6.04 -1.48
N GLU A 151 22.56 -5.01 -2.33
CA GLU A 151 21.92 -3.72 -2.12
C GLU A 151 20.40 -3.85 -2.16
N GLU A 152 19.85 -4.55 -3.16
CA GLU A 152 18.41 -4.80 -3.29
C GLU A 152 17.86 -5.59 -2.10
N ILE A 153 18.64 -6.56 -1.61
CA ILE A 153 18.31 -7.31 -0.40
C ILE A 153 18.30 -6.39 0.83
N SER A 154 19.31 -5.54 1.00
CA SER A 154 19.37 -4.60 2.14
C SER A 154 18.24 -3.57 2.12
N MET A 155 17.85 -3.09 0.93
CA MET A 155 16.70 -2.22 0.75
C MET A 155 15.39 -2.91 1.15
N ARG A 156 15.18 -4.17 0.75
CA ARG A 156 13.99 -4.94 1.13
C ARG A 156 13.92 -5.14 2.65
N ARG A 157 15.02 -5.56 3.26
CA ARG A 157 15.09 -5.81 4.71
C ARG A 157 14.86 -4.55 5.53
N GLY A 158 15.11 -3.40 4.94
CA GLY A 158 15.03 -2.12 5.61
C GLY A 158 16.14 -1.97 6.65
N PRO A 159 16.11 -0.87 7.39
CA PRO A 159 17.11 -0.59 8.41
C PRO A 159 17.01 -1.63 9.52
N GLY A 160 18.15 -2.16 9.96
CA GLY A 160 18.25 -3.04 11.12
C GLY A 160 17.90 -2.33 12.44
N LEU A 161 18.36 -2.90 13.56
CA LEU A 161 18.16 -2.30 14.88
C LEU A 161 18.63 -0.84 14.89
N ARG A 162 17.76 0.07 15.30
CA ARG A 162 18.08 1.50 15.42
C ARG A 162 18.40 1.80 16.89
N PRO A 163 19.67 2.07 17.24
CA PRO A 163 20.04 2.31 18.64
C PRO A 163 19.47 3.61 19.20
N SER A 164 19.24 4.62 18.36
CA SER A 164 18.80 5.94 18.81
C SER A 164 17.38 5.96 19.42
N PRO A 165 16.33 5.35 18.83
CA PRO A 165 15.04 5.21 19.51
C PRO A 165 15.10 4.42 20.82
N LEU A 166 16.01 3.43 20.91
CA LEU A 166 16.20 2.66 22.14
C LEU A 166 16.81 3.53 23.25
N LEU A 167 17.75 4.41 22.90
CA LEU A 167 18.30 5.40 23.84
C LEU A 167 17.20 6.37 24.32
N ILE A 168 16.34 6.86 23.42
CA ILE A 168 15.20 7.71 23.78
C ILE A 168 14.24 6.97 24.72
N ALA A 169 13.96 5.69 24.45
CA ALA A 169 13.13 4.87 25.32
C ALA A 169 13.74 4.71 26.72
N ALA A 170 15.05 4.46 26.80
CA ALA A 170 15.76 4.37 28.07
C ALA A 170 15.71 5.69 28.87
N LEU A 171 15.92 6.83 28.21
CA LEU A 171 15.82 8.15 28.82
C LEU A 171 14.40 8.47 29.31
N ALA A 172 13.38 8.10 28.52
CA ALA A 172 11.98 8.28 28.89
C ALA A 172 11.57 7.39 30.09
N LEU A 173 12.04 6.15 30.14
CA LEU A 173 11.85 5.26 31.30
C LEU A 173 12.55 5.79 32.54
N TRP A 174 13.79 6.28 32.39
CA TRP A 174 14.53 6.89 33.49
C TRP A 174 13.79 8.11 34.04
N ALA A 175 13.31 9.02 33.17
CA ALA A 175 12.50 10.17 33.58
C ALA A 175 11.18 9.77 34.28
N ALA A 176 10.55 8.66 33.86
CA ALA A 176 9.32 8.17 34.47
C ALA A 176 9.50 7.72 35.93
N THR A 177 10.71 7.31 36.34
CA THR A 177 10.98 6.88 37.73
C THR A 177 10.77 8.01 38.76
N GLY A 178 10.89 9.27 38.34
CA GLY A 178 10.71 10.45 39.18
C GLY A 178 9.29 11.04 39.17
N VAL A 179 8.34 10.42 38.47
CA VAL A 179 6.99 10.98 38.26
C VAL A 179 5.91 10.04 38.82
N PRO A 180 5.03 10.51 39.73
CA PRO A 180 4.04 9.63 40.35
C PRO A 180 2.81 9.37 39.45
N GLY A 181 2.35 8.12 39.46
CA GLY A 181 1.02 7.72 39.00
C GLY A 181 0.72 8.05 37.53
N LEU A 182 -0.48 8.59 37.27
CA LEU A 182 -0.98 8.87 35.91
C LEU A 182 -0.14 9.91 35.15
N LEU A 183 0.67 10.72 35.85
CA LEU A 183 1.54 11.72 35.22
C LEU A 183 2.75 11.08 34.51
N ALA A 184 3.10 9.82 34.83
CA ALA A 184 4.16 9.08 34.13
C ALA A 184 3.70 8.45 32.80
N MET A 185 2.38 8.34 32.57
CA MET A 185 1.79 7.74 31.36
C MET A 185 2.33 8.28 30.02
N PRO A 186 2.49 9.60 29.80
CA PRO A 186 3.07 10.11 28.56
C PRO A 186 4.52 9.67 28.35
N LEU A 187 5.34 9.59 29.42
CA LEU A 187 6.73 9.12 29.33
C LEU A 187 6.79 7.63 29.01
N LEU A 188 5.91 6.82 29.61
CA LEU A 188 5.78 5.39 29.30
C LEU A 188 5.30 5.16 27.86
N ALA A 189 4.35 5.98 27.37
CA ALA A 189 3.89 5.91 25.98
C ALA A 189 5.01 6.26 24.99
N ILE A 190 5.79 7.31 25.27
CA ILE A 190 6.98 7.69 24.48
C ILE A 190 8.00 6.56 24.49
N ALA A 191 8.27 5.95 25.66
CA ALA A 191 9.20 4.82 25.77
C ALA A 191 8.75 3.61 24.94
N GLY A 192 7.47 3.23 25.03
CA GLY A 192 6.91 2.11 24.26
C GLY A 192 6.96 2.36 22.75
N LEU A 193 6.58 3.55 22.30
CA LEU A 193 6.59 3.92 20.88
C LEU A 193 8.02 4.03 20.33
N ALA A 194 8.95 4.61 21.08
CA ALA A 194 10.35 4.71 20.68
C ALA A 194 11.01 3.33 20.62
N ALA A 195 10.77 2.45 21.60
CA ALA A 195 11.25 1.08 21.57
C ALA A 195 10.68 0.30 20.37
N TRP A 196 9.38 0.40 20.13
CA TRP A 196 8.71 -0.24 18.99
C TRP A 196 9.27 0.21 17.63
N GLN A 197 9.70 1.47 17.51
CA GLN A 197 10.36 1.98 16.31
C GLN A 197 11.85 1.64 16.21
N GLY A 198 12.49 1.34 17.34
CA GLY A 198 13.90 0.90 17.42
C GLY A 198 14.10 -0.55 17.00
N PHE A 199 13.09 -1.39 17.26
CA PHE A 199 13.11 -2.79 16.84
C PHE A 199 12.92 -2.94 15.33
N PRO A 200 13.72 -3.80 14.67
CA PRO A 200 13.61 -4.03 13.24
C PRO A 200 12.25 -4.66 12.94
N ARG A 201 11.43 -3.97 12.15
CA ARG A 201 10.31 -4.61 11.48
C ARG A 201 10.92 -5.52 10.40
N ARG A 202 10.85 -6.83 10.60
CA ARG A 202 11.42 -7.81 9.67
C ARG A 202 10.71 -7.67 8.32
N ASN A 203 11.32 -6.95 7.40
CA ASN A 203 10.78 -6.76 6.06
C ASN A 203 11.36 -7.85 5.15
N GLY A 204 10.69 -9.00 5.08
CA GLY A 204 11.00 -10.05 4.10
C GLY A 204 12.27 -10.88 4.34
N PRO A 205 12.48 -11.92 3.51
CA PRO A 205 13.56 -12.89 3.67
C PRO A 205 14.94 -12.31 3.34
N ALA A 206 15.98 -12.90 3.94
CA ALA A 206 17.39 -12.54 3.69
C ALA A 206 17.92 -13.08 2.35
N THR A 207 17.24 -14.09 1.81
CA THR A 207 17.67 -14.82 0.64
C THR A 207 17.50 -13.97 -0.62
N ALA A 208 18.49 -14.03 -1.51
CA ALA A 208 18.38 -13.43 -2.84
C ALA A 208 17.17 -14.04 -3.57
N GLN A 209 16.32 -13.18 -4.12
CA GLN A 209 15.17 -13.60 -4.91
C GLN A 209 15.46 -13.46 -6.41
N ARG A 210 14.64 -14.14 -7.22
CA ARG A 210 14.74 -14.08 -8.68
C ARG A 210 14.20 -12.75 -9.18
N VAL A 211 14.97 -12.09 -10.05
CA VAL A 211 14.59 -10.87 -10.75
C VAL A 211 14.50 -11.19 -12.24
N LEU A 212 13.30 -11.07 -12.78
CA LEU A 212 13.01 -11.32 -14.18
C LEU A 212 13.19 -10.01 -14.95
N ARG A 213 13.96 -10.06 -16.02
CA ARG A 213 14.03 -8.97 -16.98
C ARG A 213 12.90 -9.15 -17.98
N VAL A 214 11.88 -8.30 -17.89
CA VAL A 214 10.63 -8.46 -18.63
C VAL A 214 10.43 -7.28 -19.56
N ARG A 215 10.11 -7.57 -20.82
CA ARG A 215 9.72 -6.59 -21.82
C ARG A 215 8.21 -6.63 -22.01
N GLY A 216 7.57 -5.47 -21.97
CA GLY A 216 6.13 -5.38 -22.23
C GLY A 216 5.68 -3.93 -22.32
N ARG A 217 4.42 -3.73 -22.72
CA ARG A 217 3.82 -2.38 -22.73
C ARG A 217 3.34 -2.03 -21.34
N LEU A 218 3.91 -1.00 -20.71
CA LEU A 218 3.47 -0.58 -19.38
C LEU A 218 2.16 0.20 -19.48
N ARG A 219 1.20 -0.12 -18.61
CA ARG A 219 -0.08 0.58 -18.52
C ARG A 219 -0.49 0.76 -17.07
N ALA A 220 -0.93 1.97 -16.76
CA ALA A 220 -1.58 2.29 -15.50
C ALA A 220 -3.08 2.09 -15.62
N TYR A 221 -3.65 1.40 -14.65
CA TYR A 221 -5.08 1.18 -14.50
C TYR A 221 -5.52 1.73 -13.14
N GLN A 222 -6.62 2.46 -13.14
CA GLN A 222 -7.20 3.01 -11.92
C GLN A 222 -8.72 2.86 -12.02
N ARG A 223 -9.31 2.18 -11.03
CA ARG A 223 -10.73 1.81 -11.04
C ARG A 223 -11.61 2.99 -10.65
N THR A 224 -11.25 3.70 -9.59
CA THR A 224 -11.87 4.96 -9.14
C THR A 224 -10.78 5.96 -8.73
N ALA A 225 -11.12 7.25 -8.65
CA ALA A 225 -10.20 8.28 -8.19
C ALA A 225 -9.64 8.01 -6.76
N GLN A 226 -10.35 7.20 -5.96
CA GLN A 226 -9.98 6.83 -4.59
C GLN A 226 -9.18 5.53 -4.52
N THR A 227 -9.20 4.69 -5.57
CA THR A 227 -8.42 3.45 -5.59
C THR A 227 -6.97 3.70 -6.00
N SER A 228 -6.06 2.93 -5.41
CA SER A 228 -4.65 2.89 -5.81
C SER A 228 -4.50 2.48 -7.28
N ARG A 229 -3.55 3.11 -7.96
CA ARG A 229 -3.20 2.75 -9.33
C ARG A 229 -2.55 1.36 -9.35
N VAL A 230 -2.96 0.54 -10.32
CA VAL A 230 -2.39 -0.77 -10.60
C VAL A 230 -1.63 -0.69 -11.91
N TRP A 231 -0.38 -1.14 -11.92
CA TRP A 231 0.44 -1.14 -13.13
C TRP A 231 0.51 -2.55 -13.71
N LEU A 232 0.26 -2.67 -15.00
CA LEU A 232 0.51 -3.89 -15.76
C LEU A 232 1.62 -3.68 -16.77
N LEU A 233 2.52 -4.65 -16.87
CA LEU A 233 3.48 -4.77 -17.95
C LEU A 233 3.00 -5.83 -18.95
N GLY A 234 2.72 -5.42 -20.18
CA GLY A 234 2.05 -6.27 -21.17
C GLY A 234 0.55 -6.36 -20.87
N ASN A 235 0.01 -7.57 -20.85
CA ASN A 235 -1.34 -7.83 -20.40
C ASN A 235 -1.40 -8.77 -19.17
N ASP A 236 -0.32 -9.44 -18.79
CA ASP A 236 -0.33 -10.62 -17.92
C ASP A 236 0.42 -10.43 -16.60
N ARG A 237 1.17 -9.35 -16.43
CA ARG A 237 2.02 -9.15 -15.25
C ARG A 237 1.73 -7.86 -14.53
N ARG A 238 1.31 -7.98 -13.27
CA ARG A 238 1.25 -6.88 -12.33
C ARG A 238 2.64 -6.48 -11.88
N VAL A 239 2.92 -5.18 -11.88
CA VAL A 239 4.17 -4.62 -11.41
C VAL A 239 3.91 -3.52 -10.37
N GLN A 240 4.84 -3.34 -9.46
CA GLN A 240 4.82 -2.26 -8.47
C GLN A 240 5.98 -1.32 -8.76
N LEU A 241 5.66 -0.14 -9.28
CA LEU A 241 6.66 0.91 -9.48
C LEU A 241 7.02 1.56 -8.13
N PRO A 242 8.28 1.95 -7.93
CA PRO A 242 8.63 2.83 -6.82
C PRO A 242 7.84 4.13 -6.90
N GLU A 243 7.39 4.65 -5.76
CA GLU A 243 6.60 5.89 -5.64
C GLU A 243 7.18 7.07 -6.43
N ASN A 244 8.51 7.24 -6.36
CA ASN A 244 9.25 8.30 -7.05
C ASN A 244 9.21 8.15 -8.58
N TRP A 245 9.00 6.94 -9.09
CA TRP A 245 8.96 6.64 -10.53
C TRP A 245 7.53 6.68 -11.09
N GLU A 246 6.50 6.49 -10.25
CA GLU A 246 5.09 6.48 -10.69
C GLU A 246 4.66 7.78 -11.36
N HIS A 247 5.23 8.90 -10.92
CA HIS A 247 4.92 10.24 -11.38
C HIS A 247 5.84 10.70 -12.52
N ALA A 248 6.90 9.96 -12.82
CA ALA A 248 7.84 10.34 -13.86
C ALA A 248 7.20 10.22 -15.25
N ALA A 249 7.38 11.24 -16.09
CA ALA A 249 6.82 11.30 -17.44
C ALA A 249 7.24 10.11 -18.33
N ALA A 250 8.39 9.51 -18.03
CA ALA A 250 8.92 8.35 -18.71
C ALA A 250 8.01 7.11 -18.61
N PHE A 251 7.28 6.92 -17.49
CA PHE A 251 6.42 5.75 -17.27
C PHE A 251 4.94 6.00 -17.59
N SER A 252 4.53 7.26 -17.80
CA SER A 252 3.12 7.62 -18.07
C SER A 252 2.70 7.37 -19.53
N ARG A 253 3.66 7.45 -20.46
CA ARG A 253 3.43 7.21 -21.89
C ARG A 253 3.48 5.72 -22.11
N GLY A 254 2.33 5.02 -22.12
CA GLY A 254 2.24 3.56 -22.19
C GLY A 254 2.93 2.93 -23.39
N ARG A 255 4.26 2.83 -23.33
CA ARG A 255 5.21 2.34 -24.33
C ARG A 255 5.71 0.97 -23.91
N SER A 256 6.35 0.27 -24.85
CA SER A 256 7.09 -0.95 -24.48
C SER A 256 8.32 -0.56 -23.67
N MET A 257 8.57 -1.26 -22.57
CA MET A 257 9.69 -1.00 -21.66
C MET A 257 10.31 -2.33 -21.22
N LEU A 258 11.58 -2.30 -20.85
CA LEU A 258 12.32 -3.41 -20.26
C LEU A 258 12.50 -3.15 -18.76
N LEU A 259 11.77 -3.90 -17.93
CA LEU A 259 11.79 -3.75 -16.48
C LEU A 259 12.46 -4.96 -15.82
N ASP A 260 13.30 -4.69 -14.82
CA ASP A 260 13.81 -5.71 -13.91
C ASP A 260 12.79 -5.85 -12.77
N VAL A 261 11.98 -6.91 -12.83
CA VAL A 261 10.84 -7.16 -11.94
C VAL A 261 11.15 -8.35 -11.04
N ARG A 262 11.01 -8.16 -9.73
CA ARG A 262 11.15 -9.26 -8.77
C ARG A 262 9.99 -10.25 -8.90
N ALA A 263 10.33 -11.54 -8.99
CA ALA A 263 9.36 -12.58 -9.34
C ALA A 263 8.26 -12.81 -8.30
N CYS A 264 8.53 -12.56 -7.01
CA CYS A 264 7.59 -12.91 -5.93
C CYS A 264 6.53 -11.85 -5.63
N ASP A 265 6.84 -10.56 -5.80
CA ASP A 265 5.97 -9.44 -5.40
C ASP A 265 5.68 -8.47 -6.55
N GLY A 266 6.35 -8.63 -7.70
CA GLY A 266 6.23 -7.74 -8.84
C GLY A 266 6.93 -6.39 -8.65
N ALA A 267 7.78 -6.23 -7.63
CA ALA A 267 8.49 -4.97 -7.39
C ALA A 267 9.49 -4.68 -8.52
N VAL A 268 9.42 -3.47 -9.07
CA VAL A 268 10.35 -3.01 -10.10
C VAL A 268 11.62 -2.48 -9.43
N LEU A 269 12.76 -3.11 -9.75
CA LEU A 269 14.07 -2.76 -9.20
C LEU A 269 14.90 -1.93 -10.18
N GLY A 270 14.61 -2.04 -11.47
CA GLY A 270 15.30 -1.32 -12.54
C GLY A 270 14.45 -1.18 -13.79
N ALA A 271 14.80 -0.21 -14.63
CA ALA A 271 14.21 -0.03 -15.96
C ALA A 271 15.32 0.39 -16.96
N GLY A 272 15.75 -0.53 -17.82
CA GLY A 272 16.92 -0.32 -18.68
C GLY A 272 18.20 -0.04 -17.88
N THR A 273 19.09 0.79 -18.44
CA THR A 273 20.42 1.10 -17.87
C THR A 273 20.44 2.34 -16.98
N ALA A 274 19.55 3.30 -17.23
CA ALA A 274 19.53 4.59 -16.54
C ALA A 274 18.67 4.60 -15.26
N TRP A 275 17.81 3.59 -15.07
CA TRP A 275 16.90 3.53 -13.93
C TRP A 275 17.25 2.33 -13.06
N CYS A 276 17.79 2.60 -11.87
CA CYS A 276 18.16 1.57 -10.92
C CYS A 276 17.82 2.05 -9.51
N LEU A 277 16.88 1.36 -8.85
CA LEU A 277 16.41 1.72 -7.52
C LEU A 277 17.55 1.69 -6.49
N ALA A 278 18.47 0.72 -6.61
CA ALA A 278 19.62 0.62 -5.72
C ALA A 278 20.60 1.79 -5.88
N SER A 279 20.84 2.22 -7.12
CA SER A 279 21.66 3.40 -7.43
C SER A 279 21.02 4.67 -6.87
N ASP A 280 19.71 4.83 -7.06
CA ASP A 280 18.94 5.98 -6.56
C ASP A 280 19.02 6.09 -5.04
N ARG A 281 18.83 4.96 -4.33
CA ARG A 281 18.92 4.92 -2.86
C ARG A 281 20.34 5.14 -2.34
N ARG A 282 21.38 4.80 -3.11
CA ARG A 282 22.77 5.12 -2.75
C ARG A 282 23.07 6.60 -2.92
N ARG A 283 22.65 7.20 -4.03
CA ARG A 283 22.89 8.61 -4.35
C ARG A 283 22.03 9.55 -3.50
N TYR A 284 20.79 9.15 -3.24
CA TYR A 284 19.79 9.89 -2.47
C TYR A 284 19.24 9.02 -1.33
N PRO A 285 20.02 8.83 -0.24
CA PRO A 285 19.61 7.98 0.87
C PRO A 285 18.40 8.57 1.60
N PRO A 286 17.40 7.74 1.97
CA PRO A 286 16.25 8.19 2.71
C PRO A 286 16.68 8.71 4.09
N THR A 287 16.17 9.87 4.49
CA THR A 287 16.44 10.43 5.82
C THR A 287 15.62 9.69 6.88
N GLY A 288 16.17 8.59 7.40
CA GLY A 288 15.57 7.84 8.52
C GLY A 288 15.62 8.57 9.87
N ALA A 289 16.38 9.67 9.97
CA ALA A 289 16.64 10.39 11.22
C ALA A 289 15.54 11.38 11.63
N PHE A 290 14.60 11.71 10.74
CA PHE A 290 13.55 12.71 11.00
C PHE A 290 12.66 12.32 12.18
N TRP A 291 12.22 11.05 12.22
CA TRP A 291 11.39 10.53 13.30
C TRP A 291 12.10 10.53 14.66
N GLN A 292 13.42 10.32 14.66
CA GLN A 292 14.22 10.33 15.90
C GLN A 292 14.30 11.72 16.50
N LEU A 293 14.48 12.75 15.67
CA LEU A 293 14.47 14.15 16.10
C LEU A 293 13.08 14.59 16.60
N ALA A 294 12.01 14.10 15.97
CA ALA A 294 10.64 14.39 16.40
C ALA A 294 10.33 13.80 17.79
N TRP A 295 10.71 12.54 18.05
CA TRP A 295 10.51 11.92 19.37
C TRP A 295 11.35 12.56 20.47
N LEU A 296 12.60 12.88 20.17
CA LEU A 296 13.48 13.55 21.11
C LEU A 296 12.99 14.97 21.42
N GLY A 297 12.48 15.69 20.41
CA GLY A 297 11.79 16.96 20.61
C GLY A 297 10.54 16.83 21.47
N LEU A 298 9.70 15.81 21.24
CA LEU A 298 8.51 15.55 22.05
C LEU A 298 8.87 15.25 23.51
N LEU A 299 9.89 14.42 23.75
CA LEU A 299 10.39 14.11 25.09
C LEU A 299 10.84 15.39 25.81
N LEU A 300 11.61 16.25 25.13
CA LEU A 300 12.08 17.52 25.68
C LEU A 300 10.92 18.48 25.97
N CYS A 301 9.90 18.55 25.10
CA CYS A 301 8.70 19.32 25.37
C CYS A 301 7.98 18.82 26.63
N VAL A 302 7.77 17.51 26.77
CA VAL A 302 7.11 16.94 27.97
C VAL A 302 7.88 17.28 29.25
N LEU A 303 9.21 17.20 29.21
CA LEU A 303 10.06 17.55 30.36
C LEU A 303 9.98 19.05 30.71
N VAL A 304 10.05 19.94 29.72
CA VAL A 304 9.99 21.40 29.92
C VAL A 304 8.62 21.84 30.42
N PHE A 305 7.53 21.37 29.80
CA PHE A 305 6.17 21.74 30.19
C PHE A 305 5.75 21.10 31.52
N GLY A 306 6.18 19.87 31.80
CA GLY A 306 5.94 19.21 33.09
C GLY A 306 6.58 19.97 34.25
N ALA A 307 7.78 20.52 34.06
CA ALA A 307 8.47 21.34 35.07
C ALA A 307 7.80 22.71 35.27
N ALA A 308 7.30 23.31 34.19
CA ALA A 308 6.65 24.61 34.22
C ALA A 308 5.27 24.59 34.92
N TRP A 309 4.57 23.45 34.89
CA TRP A 309 3.22 23.28 35.47
C TRP A 309 3.21 22.83 36.94
N MET A 310 4.37 22.57 37.54
CA MET A 310 4.48 22.10 38.92
C MET A 310 4.15 23.22 39.93
N PRO A 311 3.33 22.96 40.98
CA PRO A 311 2.90 23.98 41.94
C PRO A 311 4.07 24.71 42.60
N TRP A 312 3.94 26.02 42.81
CA TRP A 312 5.00 26.85 43.43
C TRP A 312 5.46 26.35 44.81
N SER A 313 4.57 25.69 45.58
CA SER A 313 4.90 25.11 46.88
C SER A 313 5.93 23.98 46.82
N GLN A 314 5.99 23.22 45.70
CA GLN A 314 6.98 22.16 45.49
C GLN A 314 8.32 22.70 44.94
N ARG A 315 8.35 23.94 44.43
CA ARG A 315 9.59 24.59 43.93
C ARG A 315 10.46 25.19 45.03
N LEU A 316 9.93 25.34 46.23
CA LEU A 316 10.58 26.01 47.35
C LEU A 316 11.30 25.03 48.31
N GLU A 317 11.31 23.73 48.02
CA GLU A 317 12.11 22.76 48.79
C GLU A 317 13.62 22.97 48.60
N PRO A 318 14.45 22.69 49.64
CA PRO A 318 15.88 23.01 49.67
C PRO A 318 16.76 22.04 48.84
N GLY A 319 16.38 21.84 47.57
CA GLY A 319 17.11 21.15 46.51
C GLY A 319 16.89 21.75 45.12
N TRP A 320 16.03 22.77 44.99
CA TRP A 320 15.65 23.40 43.72
C TRP A 320 16.75 24.19 42.95
N PRO A 321 17.84 24.70 43.55
CA PRO A 321 18.90 25.37 42.77
C PRO A 321 19.60 24.43 41.77
N LEU A 322 19.68 23.13 42.07
CA LEU A 322 20.09 22.08 41.12
C LEU A 322 18.98 21.75 40.11
N ALA A 323 17.72 21.97 40.49
CA ALA A 323 16.54 21.78 39.64
C ALA A 323 16.31 22.90 38.60
N SER A 324 16.83 24.11 38.81
CA SER A 324 16.73 25.20 37.82
C SER A 324 17.78 25.10 36.70
N GLY A 325 18.96 24.54 37.00
CA GLY A 325 20.05 24.34 36.02
C GLY A 325 19.68 23.39 34.89
N TRP A 326 18.97 22.29 35.18
CA TRP A 326 18.57 21.34 34.14
C TRP A 326 17.44 21.89 33.24
N GLN A 327 16.60 22.81 33.73
CA GLN A 327 15.55 23.44 32.91
C GLN A 327 16.16 24.33 31.83
N ALA A 328 17.17 25.13 32.18
CA ALA A 328 17.93 25.93 31.21
C ALA A 328 18.62 25.02 30.18
N VAL A 329 19.22 23.91 30.62
CA VAL A 329 19.83 22.91 29.72
C VAL A 329 18.80 22.23 28.82
N ALA A 330 17.61 21.89 29.33
CA ALA A 330 16.53 21.29 28.57
C ALA A 330 15.94 22.26 27.52
N LEU A 331 15.80 23.55 27.86
CA LEU A 331 15.38 24.60 26.93
C LEU A 331 16.42 24.81 25.82
N LEU A 332 17.71 24.86 26.16
CA LEU A 332 18.80 24.94 25.18
C LEU A 332 18.84 23.71 24.28
N ALA A 333 18.67 22.51 24.85
CA ALA A 333 18.56 21.27 24.08
C ALA A 333 17.35 21.30 23.14
N LEU A 334 16.19 21.75 23.60
CA LEU A 334 14.99 21.89 22.78
C LEU A 334 15.20 22.86 21.61
N GLY A 335 15.82 24.01 21.86
CA GLY A 335 16.19 24.99 20.83
C GLY A 335 17.14 24.40 19.79
N TRP A 336 18.20 23.70 20.24
CA TRP A 336 19.12 22.98 19.36
C TRP A 336 18.43 21.89 18.54
N HIS A 337 17.48 21.16 19.14
CA HIS A 337 16.70 20.15 18.46
C HIS A 337 15.81 20.73 17.37
N ALA A 338 15.16 21.87 17.63
CA ALA A 338 14.37 22.58 16.62
C ALA A 338 15.24 23.01 15.43
N VAL A 339 16.44 23.58 15.69
CA VAL A 339 17.39 23.95 14.63
C VAL A 339 17.81 22.72 13.82
N ARG A 340 18.20 21.63 14.49
CA ARG A 340 18.62 20.40 13.82
C ARG A 340 17.50 19.76 13.00
N PHE A 341 16.27 19.82 13.51
CA PHE A 341 15.08 19.36 12.79
C PHE A 341 14.85 20.17 11.51
N VAL A 342 14.93 21.50 11.58
CA VAL A 342 14.82 22.37 10.40
C VAL A 342 15.93 22.06 9.40
N VAL A 343 17.19 21.94 9.83
CA VAL A 343 18.32 21.59 8.94
C VAL A 343 18.09 20.24 8.26
N CYS A 344 17.66 19.21 9.01
CA CYS A 344 17.37 17.90 8.43
C CYS A 344 16.18 17.95 7.45
N MET A 345 15.15 18.73 7.73
CA MET A 345 14.00 18.90 6.84
C MET A 345 14.41 19.61 5.54
N VAL A 346 15.19 20.69 5.63
CA VAL A 346 15.72 21.39 4.44
C VAL A 346 16.62 20.47 3.62
N GLN A 347 17.49 19.69 4.25
CA GLN A 347 18.32 18.71 3.55
C GLN A 347 17.49 17.62 2.88
N PHE A 348 16.43 17.14 3.52
CA PHE A 348 15.51 16.16 2.94
C PHE A 348 14.81 16.74 1.70
N LEU A 349 14.25 17.94 1.80
CA LEU A 349 13.59 18.62 0.68
C LEU A 349 14.55 18.82 -0.49
N ARG A 350 15.75 19.35 -0.24
CA ARG A 350 16.77 19.53 -1.30
C ARG A 350 17.17 18.21 -1.96
N ARG A 351 17.26 17.11 -1.21
CA ARG A 351 17.55 15.79 -1.79
C ARG A 351 16.38 15.26 -2.61
N SER A 352 15.15 15.48 -2.16
CA SER A 352 13.95 15.11 -2.93
C SER A 352 13.90 15.89 -4.23
N GLU A 353 14.08 17.20 -4.18
CA GLU A 353 14.14 18.06 -5.38
C GLU A 353 15.27 17.65 -6.32
N ALA A 354 16.45 17.33 -5.79
CA ALA A 354 17.58 16.86 -6.60
C ALA A 354 17.31 15.48 -7.24
N LEU A 355 16.61 14.59 -6.54
CA LEU A 355 16.18 13.30 -7.08
C LEU A 355 15.13 13.50 -8.17
N ASP A 356 14.14 14.35 -7.95
CA ASP A 356 13.07 14.64 -8.91
C ASP A 356 13.64 15.30 -10.18
N ALA A 357 14.61 16.21 -10.02
CA ALA A 357 15.32 16.83 -11.13
C ALA A 357 16.17 15.82 -11.93
N ASP A 358 16.88 14.92 -11.25
CA ASP A 358 17.64 13.84 -11.90
C ASP A 358 16.70 12.88 -12.65
N ILE A 359 15.59 12.46 -12.02
CA ILE A 359 14.54 11.62 -12.63
C ILE A 359 13.97 12.29 -13.88
N ALA A 360 13.70 13.60 -13.84
CA ALA A 360 13.15 14.34 -14.96
C ALA A 360 14.10 14.43 -16.18
N GLN A 361 15.41 14.34 -15.96
CA GLN A 361 16.43 14.42 -17.01
C GLN A 361 16.83 13.05 -17.58
N ARG A 362 16.41 11.95 -16.94
CA ARG A 362 16.77 10.60 -17.39
C ARG A 362 16.18 10.30 -18.76
N PRO A 363 16.92 9.55 -19.61
CA PRO A 363 16.38 9.07 -20.86
C PRO A 363 15.20 8.12 -20.57
N ASP A 364 14.29 8.04 -21.53
CA ASP A 364 13.21 7.06 -21.49
C ASP A 364 13.79 5.64 -21.27
N PRO A 365 13.14 4.77 -20.49
CA PRO A 365 13.57 3.38 -20.27
C PRO A 365 13.42 2.54 -21.55
N TRP A 366 14.30 2.80 -22.50
CA TRP A 366 14.45 2.08 -23.76
C TRP A 366 15.90 1.68 -23.90
N HIS A 367 16.14 0.38 -23.72
CA HIS A 367 17.01 -0.50 -24.50
C HIS A 367 16.86 -1.91 -23.94
#